data_AF-A0A6M0RCS4-F1
#
_entry.id   AF-A0A6M0RCS4-F1
#
_cell.length_a   1.000
_cell.length_b   1.000
_cell.length_c   1.000
_cell.angle_alpha   90.00
_cell.angle_beta   90.00
_cell.angle_gamma   90.00
#
_symmetry.space_group_name_H-M   'P 1'
#
loop_
_entity.id
_entity.type
_entity.pdbx_description
1 polymer ?
#
loop_
_entity_poly.entity_id
_entity_poly.type
_entity_poly.pdbx_seq_one_letter_code
_entity_poly.pdbx_strand_id
1 'polypeptide(L)'
;MPVWLKFILQVLLFSIIVIVGYTALRMFVLDKIKINKWIVLAMTMLVLLFPALIKVNINGTIWQYVQSSIVIILTLWFIDLMGFSAGKPRSNKNDVVIKPKPKPNRVKNKNKKNKNN
;
A
#
# COMPACT_ATOMS: atom_id res chain seq x y z
N MET A 1 -36.84 10.84 16.24
CA MET A 1 -35.95 9.78 15.69
C MET A 1 -35.23 9.10 16.84
N PRO A 2 -35.19 7.76 16.89
CA PRO A 2 -34.49 7.03 17.94
C PRO A 2 -33.01 7.44 17.99
N VAL A 3 -32.47 7.57 19.21
CA VAL A 3 -31.12 8.09 19.46
C VAL A 3 -30.05 7.28 18.71
N TRP A 4 -30.24 5.96 18.65
CA TRP A 4 -29.36 5.04 17.94
C TRP A 4 -29.26 5.30 16.44
N LEU A 5 -30.36 5.71 15.80
CA LEU A 5 -30.37 6.03 14.36
C LEU A 5 -29.51 7.25 14.04
N LYS A 6 -29.53 8.27 14.91
CA LYS A 6 -28.68 9.46 14.76
C LYS A 6 -27.20 9.10 14.85
N PHE A 7 -26.84 8.23 15.80
CA PHE A 7 -25.48 7.75 15.96
C PHE A 7 -24.98 6.98 14.74
N ILE A 8 -25.78 6.05 14.21
CA ILE A 8 -25.41 5.30 13.00
C ILE A 8 -25.17 6.25 11.84
N LEU A 9 -26.10 7.18 11.62
CA LEU A 9 -26.00 8.10 10.50
C LEU A 9 -24.74 8.98 10.60
N GLN A 10 -24.40 9.45 11.81
CA GLN A 10 -23.17 10.20 12.06
C GLN A 10 -21.91 9.37 11.76
N VAL A 11 -21.85 8.13 12.22
CA VAL A 11 -20.71 7.22 11.98
C VAL A 11 -20.56 6.92 10.49
N LEU A 12 -21.67 6.69 9.79
CA LEU A 12 -21.69 6.36 8.37
C LEU A 12 -21.20 7.56 7.54
N LEU A 13 -21.69 8.77 7.84
CA LEU A 13 -21.29 10.00 7.16
C LEU A 13 -19.81 10.32 7.43
N PHE A 14 -19.35 10.15 8.68
CA PHE A 14 -17.94 10.28 9.04
C PHE A 14 -17.05 9.30 8.26
N SER A 15 -17.45 8.03 8.18
CA SER A 15 -16.71 7.00 7.44
C SER A 15 -16.56 7.36 5.96
N ILE A 16 -17.64 7.83 5.32
CA ILE A 16 -17.60 8.27 3.92
C ILE A 16 -16.60 9.41 3.74
N ILE A 17 -16.61 10.42 4.62
CA ILE A 17 -15.68 11.55 4.55
C ILE A 17 -14.23 11.06 4.65
N VAL A 18 -13.93 10.17 5.59
CA VAL A 18 -12.57 9.64 5.80
C VAL A 18 -12.11 8.82 4.60
N ILE A 19 -12.98 7.99 4.01
CA ILE A 19 -12.64 7.17 2.83
C ILE A 19 -12.38 8.05 1.61
N VAL A 20 -13.22 9.06 1.37
CA VAL A 20 -13.03 10.01 0.26
C VAL A 20 -11.73 10.78 0.45
N GLY A 21 -11.48 11.28 1.67
CA GLY A 21 -10.23 11.95 2.03
C GLY A 21 -9.01 11.06 1.84
N TYR A 22 -9.08 9.79 2.26
CA TYR A 22 -8.02 8.80 2.06
C TYR A 22 -7.73 8.57 0.57
N THR A 23 -8.79 8.40 -0.24
CA THR A 23 -8.64 8.13 -1.67
C THR A 23 -7.96 9.30 -2.39
N ALA A 24 -8.31 10.54 -2.04
CA ALA A 24 -7.64 11.72 -2.53
C ALA A 24 -6.17 11.76 -2.09
N LEU A 25 -5.88 11.58 -0.79
CA LEU A 25 -4.51 11.54 -0.26
C LEU A 25 -3.66 10.47 -0.94
N ARG A 26 -4.25 9.30 -1.19
CA ARG A 26 -3.59 8.19 -1.85
C ARG A 26 -3.16 8.55 -3.27
N MET A 27 -4.07 9.12 -4.04
CA MET A 27 -3.83 9.52 -5.43
C MET A 27 -2.72 10.58 -5.55
N PHE A 28 -2.74 11.61 -4.69
CA PHE A 28 -1.81 12.74 -4.80
C PHE A 28 -0.45 12.47 -4.15
N VAL A 29 -0.44 11.84 -2.96
CA VAL A 29 0.74 11.78 -2.10
C VAL A 29 1.20 10.35 -1.87
N LEU A 30 0.34 9.48 -1.35
CA LEU A 30 0.79 8.19 -0.78
C LEU A 30 1.30 7.20 -1.85
N ASP A 31 0.73 7.22 -3.06
CA ASP A 31 1.18 6.32 -4.14
C ASP A 31 2.55 6.70 -4.71
N LYS A 32 2.99 7.95 -4.54
CA LYS A 32 4.32 8.42 -5.01
C LYS A 32 5.44 8.06 -4.03
N ILE A 33 5.10 7.74 -2.78
CA ILE A 33 6.08 7.58 -1.71
C ILE A 33 6.42 6.09 -1.52
N LYS A 34 7.71 5.76 -1.68
CA LYS A 34 8.25 4.41 -1.41
C LYS A 34 8.76 4.32 0.02
N ILE A 35 7.87 4.09 0.98
CA ILE A 35 8.22 3.90 2.40
C ILE A 35 8.12 2.42 2.80
N ASN A 36 8.93 2.02 3.78
CA ASN A 36 8.83 0.70 4.41
C ASN A 36 7.56 0.61 5.27
N LYS A 37 6.77 -0.46 5.09
CA LYS A 37 5.50 -0.71 5.81
C LYS A 37 5.62 -0.58 7.34
N TRP A 38 6.75 -0.99 7.91
CA TRP A 38 6.99 -0.92 9.37
C TRP A 38 7.07 0.51 9.91
N ILE A 39 7.53 1.46 9.09
CA ILE A 39 7.60 2.87 9.47
C ILE A 39 6.19 3.45 9.62
N VAL A 40 5.31 3.13 8.67
CA VAL A 40 3.91 3.58 8.73
C VAL A 40 3.21 2.97 9.95
N LEU A 41 3.43 1.69 10.25
CA LEU A 41 2.88 1.06 11.45
C LEU A 41 3.37 1.72 12.75
N ALA A 42 4.67 2.00 12.84
CA ALA A 42 5.23 2.70 14.00
C ALA A 42 4.62 4.09 14.17
N MET A 43 4.41 4.81 13.06
CA MET A 43 3.78 6.12 13.06
C MET A 43 2.31 6.06 13.52
N THR A 44 1.55 5.06 13.05
CA THR A 44 0.18 4.81 13.51
C THR A 44 0.14 4.58 15.03
N MET A 45 1.02 3.71 15.56
CA MET A 45 1.10 3.44 16.99
C MET A 45 1.45 4.68 17.80
N LEU A 46 2.38 5.50 17.31
CA LEU A 46 2.76 6.74 17.97
C LEU A 46 1.58 7.71 18.07
N VAL A 47 0.86 7.94 16.98
CA VAL A 47 -0.32 8.83 16.96
C VAL A 47 -1.46 8.28 17.80
N LEU A 48 -1.65 6.96 17.83
CA LEU A 48 -2.65 6.30 18.68
C LEU A 48 -2.38 6.55 20.17
N LEU A 49 -1.12 6.36 20.59
CA LEU A 49 -0.70 6.46 21.99
C LEU A 49 -0.46 7.91 22.43
N PHE A 50 -0.33 8.85 21.50
CA PHE A 50 -0.02 10.25 21.76
C PHE A 50 -0.87 10.91 22.87
N PRO A 51 -2.21 10.81 22.90
CA PRO A 51 -3.01 11.44 23.95
C PRO A 51 -2.79 10.80 25.32
N ALA A 52 -2.56 9.48 25.35
CA ALA A 52 -2.29 8.75 26.58
C ALA A 52 -0.93 9.14 27.18
N LEU A 53 0.07 9.38 26.33
CA LEU A 53 1.42 9.81 26.75
C LEU A 53 1.39 11.22 27.38
N ILE A 54 0.61 12.13 26.82
CA ILE A 54 0.54 13.54 27.28
C ILE A 54 -0.58 13.72 28.33
N LYS A 55 -1.34 12.65 28.64
CA LYS A 55 -2.47 12.67 29.58
C LYS A 55 -3.52 13.75 29.24
N VAL A 56 -3.70 14.01 27.94
CA VAL A 56 -4.70 14.98 27.47
C VAL A 56 -6.02 14.25 27.25
N ASN A 57 -7.06 14.66 27.97
CA ASN A 57 -8.39 14.13 27.75
C ASN A 57 -9.04 14.86 26.57
N ILE A 58 -9.05 14.19 25.42
CA ILE A 58 -9.70 14.68 24.20
C ILE A 58 -11.12 14.14 24.01
N ASN A 59 -11.61 13.32 24.95
CA ASN A 59 -12.91 12.66 24.81
C ASN A 59 -14.05 13.66 24.70
N GLY A 60 -14.91 13.49 23.69
CA GLY A 60 -16.04 14.38 23.42
C GLY A 60 -15.68 15.70 22.71
N THR A 61 -14.39 15.92 22.40
CA THR A 61 -13.95 17.10 21.64
C THR A 61 -13.72 16.79 20.16
N ILE A 62 -13.67 17.83 19.33
CA ILE A 62 -13.32 17.73 17.90
C ILE A 62 -11.97 17.04 17.69
N TRP A 63 -11.03 17.18 18.63
CA TRP A 63 -9.72 16.54 18.57
C TRP A 63 -9.79 15.01 18.55
N GLN A 64 -10.79 14.41 19.20
CA GLN A 64 -10.99 12.95 19.14
C GLN A 64 -11.27 12.49 17.71
N TYR A 65 -12.12 13.22 16.97
CA TYR A 65 -12.44 12.88 15.58
C TYR A 65 -11.26 13.10 14.64
N VAL A 66 -10.48 14.17 14.86
CA VAL A 66 -9.28 14.46 14.08
C VAL A 66 -8.24 13.36 14.26
N GLN A 67 -7.91 13.01 15.50
CA GLN A 67 -6.95 11.95 15.78
C GLN A 67 -7.43 10.60 15.23
N SER A 68 -8.70 10.26 15.44
CA SER A 68 -9.28 9.02 14.93
C SER A 68 -9.17 8.95 13.40
N SER A 69 -9.48 10.04 12.70
CA SER A 69 -9.32 10.13 11.25
C SER A 69 -7.88 9.88 10.81
N ILE A 70 -6.90 10.51 11.47
CA ILE A 70 -5.47 10.34 11.14
C ILE A 70 -5.04 8.89 11.35
N VAL A 71 -5.42 8.26 12.47
CA VAL A 71 -5.10 6.86 12.75
C VAL A 71 -5.71 5.94 11.68
N ILE A 72 -6.97 6.17 11.29
CA ILE A 72 -7.64 5.39 10.24
C ILE A 72 -6.91 5.54 8.89
N ILE A 73 -6.56 6.76 8.50
CA ILE A 73 -5.83 7.05 7.25
C ILE A 73 -4.47 6.34 7.23
N LEU A 74 -3.69 6.45 8.31
CA LEU A 74 -2.38 5.78 8.42
C LEU A 74 -2.52 4.25 8.42
N THR A 75 -3.57 3.72 9.04
CA THR A 75 -3.87 2.28 9.05
C THR A 75 -4.25 1.77 7.66
N LEU A 76 -5.13 2.48 6.94
CA LEU A 76 -5.48 2.16 5.56
C LEU A 76 -4.24 2.18 4.66
N TRP A 77 -3.36 3.17 4.85
CA TRP A 77 -2.11 3.24 4.11
C TRP A 77 -1.18 2.06 4.41
N PHE A 78 -1.08 1.64 5.67
CA PHE A 78 -0.33 0.45 6.05
C PHE A 78 -0.89 -0.82 5.38
N ILE A 79 -2.21 -0.99 5.36
CA ILE A 79 -2.87 -2.12 4.68
C ILE A 79 -2.58 -2.12 3.18
N ASP A 80 -2.63 -0.95 2.54
CA ASP A 80 -2.27 -0.80 1.12
C ASP A 80 -0.79 -1.17 0.87
N LEU A 81 0.13 -0.77 1.76
CA LEU A 81 1.56 -1.13 1.68
C LEU A 81 1.82 -2.62 1.95
N MET A 82 0.97 -3.29 2.73
CA MET A 82 1.03 -4.75 2.90
C MET A 82 0.64 -5.51 1.63
N GLY A 83 0.05 -4.84 0.64
CA GLY A 83 -0.39 -5.44 -0.61
C GLY A 83 -1.72 -6.16 -0.50
N PHE A 84 -2.57 -5.80 0.48
CA PHE A 84 -3.98 -6.20 0.51
C PHE A 84 -4.81 -5.45 -0.54
N SER A 85 -4.27 -4.40 -1.15
CA SER A 85 -4.85 -3.70 -2.29
C SER A 85 -4.93 -4.64 -3.50
N ALA A 86 -6.14 -5.11 -3.84
CA ALA A 86 -6.40 -6.11 -4.89
C ALA A 86 -5.99 -5.71 -6.32
N GLY A 87 -5.41 -4.52 -6.53
CA GLY A 87 -5.13 -3.97 -7.87
C GLY A 87 -3.66 -3.78 -8.25
N LYS A 88 -2.69 -3.92 -7.33
CA LYS A 88 -1.27 -3.78 -7.69
C LYS A 88 -0.64 -5.18 -7.83
N PRO A 89 -0.35 -5.66 -9.06
CA PRO A 89 0.49 -6.85 -9.20
C PRO A 89 1.80 -6.54 -8.46
N ARG A 90 2.16 -7.41 -7.50
CA ARG A 90 3.49 -7.37 -6.90
C ARG A 90 4.44 -7.39 -8.07
N SER A 91 5.14 -6.27 -8.31
CA SER A 91 6.21 -6.23 -9.31
C SER A 91 7.18 -7.29 -8.86
N ASN A 92 7.07 -8.46 -9.49
CA ASN A 92 8.03 -9.53 -9.34
C ASN A 92 9.29 -8.94 -9.94
N LYS A 93 10.15 -8.40 -9.07
CA LYS A 93 11.51 -7.99 -9.42
C LYS A 93 12.33 -9.14 -10.03
N ASN A 94 11.78 -10.36 -9.92
CA ASN A 94 12.30 -11.60 -10.46
C ASN A 94 11.36 -12.16 -11.53
N ASP A 95 10.72 -11.33 -12.36
CA ASP A 95 10.15 -11.82 -13.61
C ASP A 95 11.31 -12.27 -14.51
N VAL A 96 11.80 -13.47 -14.21
CA VAL A 96 12.79 -14.17 -15.02
C VAL A 96 12.06 -14.52 -16.29
N VAL A 97 12.10 -13.59 -17.25
CA VAL A 97 11.68 -13.87 -18.61
C VAL A 97 12.55 -15.05 -19.07
N ILE A 98 11.97 -16.25 -19.08
CA ILE A 98 12.61 -17.45 -19.62
C ILE A 98 12.72 -17.20 -21.11
N LYS A 99 13.82 -16.55 -21.51
CA LYS A 99 14.16 -16.38 -22.91
C LYS A 99 14.51 -17.77 -23.43
N PRO A 100 13.95 -18.20 -24.57
CA PRO A 100 14.35 -19.46 -25.17
C PRO A 100 15.86 -19.42 -25.41
N LYS A 101 16.57 -20.47 -24.97
CA LYS A 101 18.02 -20.57 -25.19
C LYS A 101 18.27 -20.51 -26.71
N PRO A 102 19.32 -19.80 -27.17
CA PRO A 102 19.63 -19.70 -28.59
C PRO A 102 19.79 -21.09 -29.20
N LYS A 103 19.28 -21.27 -30.42
CA LYS A 103 19.40 -22.53 -31.17
C LYS A 103 20.88 -22.91 -31.27
N PRO A 104 21.28 -24.14 -30.91
CA PRO A 104 22.68 -24.54 -31.02
C PRO A 104 23.11 -24.39 -32.48
N ASN A 105 24.20 -23.63 -32.70
CA ASN A 105 24.75 -23.42 -34.02
C ASN A 105 25.25 -24.77 -34.55
N ARG A 106 24.46 -25.42 -35.41
CA ARG A 106 24.80 -26.71 -36.01
C ARG A 106 26.02 -26.48 -36.89
N VAL A 107 27.18 -26.97 -36.46
CA VAL A 107 28.48 -26.82 -37.14
C VAL A 107 28.35 -27.26 -38.60
N LYS A 108 28.16 -26.31 -39.51
CA LYS A 108 28.01 -26.55 -40.95
C LYS A 108 29.37 -26.38 -41.61
N ASN A 109 30.25 -27.36 -41.40
CA ASN A 109 31.36 -27.77 -42.28
C ASN A 109 32.35 -28.62 -41.50
N LYS A 110 32.09 -29.94 -41.45
CA LYS A 110 33.17 -30.92 -41.42
C LYS A 110 33.28 -31.44 -42.86
N ASN A 111 34.47 -31.36 -43.43
CA ASN A 111 34.87 -31.91 -44.73
C ASN A 111 34.68 -31.00 -45.97
N LYS A 112 35.38 -29.86 -45.98
CA LYS A 112 35.85 -29.21 -47.22
C LYS A 112 37.39 -29.13 -47.28
N LYS A 113 38.07 -30.15 -46.73
CA LYS A 113 39.52 -30.38 -46.84
C LYS A 113 39.74 -31.89 -46.99
N ASN A 114 39.43 -32.43 -48.16
CA ASN A 114 40.02 -33.67 -48.69
C ASN A 114 39.80 -33.70 -50.21
N LYS A 115 40.12 -32.59 -50.85
CA LYS A 115 40.27 -32.49 -52.29
C LYS A 115 41.40 -31.49 -52.51
N ASN A 116 42.62 -32.04 -52.60
CA ASN A 116 43.72 -31.58 -53.43
C ASN A 116 45.00 -32.30 -52.97
N ASN A 117 45.46 -33.16 -53.89
CA ASN A 117 46.84 -33.58 -54.18
C ASN A 117 47.61 -34.38 -53.13
#